data_AF-A0A6A2WN16-F1
#
_entry.id   AF-A0A6A2WN16-F1
#
_cell.length_a   1.000
_cell.length_b   1.000
_cell.length_c   1.000
_cell.angle_alpha   90.00
_cell.angle_beta   90.00
_cell.angle_gamma   90.00
#
_symmetry.space_group_name_H-M   'P 1'
#
loop_
_entity.id
_entity.type
_entity.pdbx_description
1 polymer ?
#
loop_
_entity_poly.entity_id
_entity_poly.type
_entity_poly.pdbx_seq_one_letter_code
_entity_poly.pdbx_strand_id
1 'polypeptide(L)'
;MYYGCYKDFGPDPPAWTPDPESALLTNVGSLLERRGKEFLGSKYSDPISSFSHLQEFSVSNPEVYWKTVLDEMCVDFSVPPDCILQSPSEYSHISNPGGKWLTGAFVNPAKNCLVVNRKRSLDDTVIRWRDEGDDDLPVKSMTLKELQTEVWLVAHALDALGLDRGSAIAIDMPMNVYSVIIYLATVLAGYVVVSIADSFAPPEISTRLKISEAKAIFTRVVFPCSFQQIMEHLILVFTISSEYLQLVFFAAHALIMLT
;
A
#
# COMPACT_ATOMS: atom_id res chain seq x y z
N MET A 1 -9.45 10.89 -13.84
CA MET A 1 -10.09 12.21 -14.01
C MET A 1 -11.39 11.93 -14.74
N TYR A 2 -12.53 12.08 -14.06
CA TYR A 2 -13.79 11.44 -14.43
C TYR A 2 -14.74 12.40 -15.18
N TYR A 3 -15.49 11.84 -16.12
CA TYR A 3 -16.17 12.47 -17.25
C TYR A 3 -17.35 13.41 -16.93
N GLY A 4 -17.71 13.60 -15.65
CA GLY A 4 -18.89 14.40 -15.28
C GLY A 4 -18.67 15.91 -15.14
N CYS A 5 -17.44 16.42 -15.28
CA CYS A 5 -17.15 17.83 -15.01
C CYS A 5 -17.24 18.76 -16.25
N TYR A 6 -17.62 18.24 -17.42
CA TYR A 6 -17.27 18.88 -18.70
C TYR A 6 -18.44 19.12 -19.66
N LYS A 7 -19.67 19.17 -19.13
CA LYS A 7 -20.89 19.34 -19.92
C LYS A 7 -21.06 20.78 -20.48
N ASP A 8 -20.32 21.75 -19.94
CA ASP A 8 -20.51 23.19 -20.19
C ASP A 8 -19.19 23.94 -20.45
N PHE A 9 -18.37 23.51 -21.41
CA PHE A 9 -17.19 24.30 -21.76
C PHE A 9 -17.55 25.53 -22.59
N GLY A 10 -17.07 26.69 -22.12
CA GLY A 10 -17.11 27.96 -22.83
C GLY A 10 -16.12 28.01 -24.00
N PRO A 11 -15.61 29.19 -24.40
CA PRO A 11 -14.78 29.34 -25.60
C PRO A 11 -13.44 28.60 -25.55
N ASP A 12 -13.01 28.15 -24.36
CA ASP A 12 -11.75 27.44 -24.15
C ASP A 12 -12.00 25.96 -23.79
N PRO A 13 -12.09 25.06 -24.78
CA PRO A 13 -12.25 23.63 -24.52
C PRO A 13 -10.96 23.04 -23.92
N PRO A 14 -11.06 21.91 -23.20
CA PRO A 14 -9.91 21.24 -22.62
C PRO A 14 -8.97 20.73 -23.72
N ALA A 15 -7.66 20.83 -23.46
CA ALA A 15 -6.62 20.42 -24.42
C ALA A 15 -6.66 18.93 -24.79
N TRP A 16 -7.33 18.11 -23.98
CA TRP A 16 -7.57 16.70 -24.26
C TRP A 16 -8.92 16.29 -23.68
N THR A 17 -9.65 15.49 -24.46
CA THR A 17 -10.78 14.73 -23.94
C THR A 17 -10.58 13.26 -24.26
N PRO A 18 -10.87 12.37 -23.32
CA PRO A 18 -10.90 10.94 -23.57
C PRO A 18 -11.99 10.55 -24.59
N ASP A 19 -11.72 9.50 -25.37
CA ASP A 19 -12.71 8.92 -26.26
C ASP A 19 -13.83 8.21 -25.48
N PRO A 20 -15.09 8.27 -25.96
CA PRO A 20 -16.23 7.65 -25.26
C PRO A 20 -16.11 6.14 -25.10
N GLU A 21 -15.49 5.43 -26.05
CA GLU A 21 -15.35 3.97 -25.97
C GLU A 21 -14.41 3.57 -24.82
N SER A 22 -13.25 4.22 -24.71
CA SER A 22 -12.32 4.02 -23.60
C SER A 22 -12.92 4.44 -22.26
N ALA A 23 -13.78 5.46 -22.24
CA ALA A 23 -14.52 5.87 -21.04
C ALA A 23 -15.36 4.74 -20.44
N LEU A 24 -16.09 4.02 -21.31
CA LEU A 24 -16.94 2.90 -20.93
C LEU A 24 -16.11 1.71 -20.41
N LEU A 25 -14.91 1.51 -20.97
CA LEU A 25 -13.99 0.44 -20.58
C LEU A 25 -13.25 0.70 -19.25
N THR A 26 -13.37 1.90 -18.67
CA THR A 26 -12.80 2.17 -17.34
C THR A 26 -13.47 1.32 -16.26
N ASN A 27 -12.79 1.10 -15.13
CA ASN A 27 -13.38 0.37 -13.99
C ASN A 27 -14.69 1.00 -13.49
N VAL A 28 -14.79 2.33 -13.49
CA VAL A 28 -16.01 3.04 -13.08
C VAL A 28 -17.07 2.97 -14.18
N GLY A 29 -16.68 3.07 -15.45
CA GLY A 29 -17.57 2.84 -16.59
C GLY A 29 -18.24 1.47 -16.51
N SER A 30 -17.42 0.43 -16.35
CA SER A 30 -17.87 -0.95 -16.17
C SER A 30 -18.72 -1.16 -14.91
N LEU A 31 -18.41 -0.49 -13.80
CA LEU A 31 -19.23 -0.53 -12.58
C LEU A 31 -20.61 0.08 -12.82
N LEU A 32 -20.66 1.23 -13.49
CA LEU A 32 -21.91 1.91 -13.81
C LEU A 32 -22.75 1.15 -14.85
N GLU A 33 -22.13 0.49 -15.83
CA GLU A 33 -22.85 -0.41 -16.73
C GLU A 33 -23.56 -1.54 -15.96
N ARG A 34 -22.87 -2.15 -14.99
CA ARG A 34 -23.42 -3.26 -14.20
C ARG A 34 -24.43 -2.83 -13.15
N ARG A 35 -24.16 -1.73 -12.45
CA ARG A 35 -24.86 -1.33 -11.20
C ARG A 35 -25.39 0.10 -11.19
N GLY A 36 -25.27 0.85 -12.28
CA GLY A 36 -25.69 2.25 -12.34
C GLY A 36 -27.18 2.44 -12.04
N LYS A 37 -28.04 1.52 -12.50
CA LYS A 37 -29.48 1.49 -12.17
C LYS A 37 -29.75 1.24 -10.68
N GLU A 38 -28.87 0.50 -10.00
CA GLU A 38 -28.99 0.25 -8.55
C GLU A 38 -28.71 1.53 -7.76
N PHE A 39 -27.69 2.31 -8.14
CA PHE A 39 -27.33 3.54 -7.43
C PHE A 39 -28.26 4.71 -7.78
N LEU A 40 -28.63 4.86 -9.05
CA LEU A 40 -29.26 6.08 -9.55
C LEU A 40 -30.72 5.89 -9.99
N GLY A 41 -31.22 4.64 -10.04
CA GLY A 41 -32.60 4.34 -10.41
C GLY A 41 -32.96 4.91 -11.78
N SER A 42 -34.04 5.69 -11.83
CA SER A 42 -34.51 6.35 -13.05
C SER A 42 -33.61 7.48 -13.55
N LYS A 43 -32.67 7.98 -12.72
CA LYS A 43 -31.70 9.00 -13.14
C LYS A 43 -30.54 8.43 -13.96
N TYR A 44 -30.41 7.10 -14.00
CA TYR A 44 -29.36 6.45 -14.77
C TYR A 44 -29.71 6.43 -16.27
N SER A 45 -28.81 6.95 -17.10
CA SER A 45 -28.86 6.83 -18.57
C SER A 45 -27.73 5.92 -19.06
N ASP A 46 -26.50 6.40 -18.95
CA ASP A 46 -25.27 5.73 -19.36
C ASP A 46 -24.13 6.11 -18.39
N PRO A 47 -23.00 5.38 -18.38
CA PRO A 47 -21.91 5.64 -17.43
C PRO A 47 -21.30 7.05 -17.51
N ILE A 48 -21.27 7.66 -18.69
CA ILE A 48 -20.59 8.94 -18.91
C ILE A 48 -21.49 10.08 -18.42
N SER A 49 -22.72 10.15 -18.92
CA SER A 49 -23.67 11.21 -18.57
C SER A 49 -24.17 11.13 -17.12
N SER A 50 -24.16 9.92 -16.54
CA SER A 50 -24.59 9.70 -15.16
C SER A 50 -23.45 9.87 -14.13
N PHE A 51 -22.22 10.17 -14.55
CA PHE A 51 -21.09 10.27 -13.62
C PHE A 51 -21.29 11.34 -12.54
N SER A 52 -21.82 12.52 -12.89
CA SER A 52 -22.10 13.58 -11.91
C SER A 52 -23.13 13.11 -10.87
N HIS A 53 -24.16 12.39 -11.31
CA HIS A 53 -25.15 11.80 -10.40
C HIS A 53 -24.53 10.73 -9.50
N LEU A 54 -23.56 9.92 -10.00
CA LEU A 54 -22.80 8.98 -9.15
C LEU A 54 -21.99 9.73 -8.09
N GLN A 55 -21.37 10.86 -8.43
CA GLN A 55 -20.63 11.69 -7.48
C GLN A 55 -21.58 12.26 -6.40
N GLU A 56 -22.74 12.80 -6.79
CA GLU A 56 -23.74 13.27 -5.83
C GLU A 56 -24.23 12.13 -4.92
N PHE A 57 -24.42 10.94 -5.49
CA PHE A 57 -24.79 9.75 -4.76
C PHE A 57 -23.70 9.32 -3.76
N SER A 58 -22.42 9.35 -4.12
CA SER A 58 -21.32 8.93 -3.25
C SER A 58 -21.18 9.82 -2.00
N VAL A 59 -21.51 11.11 -2.13
CA VAL A 59 -21.55 12.05 -1.01
C VAL A 59 -22.79 11.85 -0.14
N SER A 60 -23.95 11.65 -0.77
CA SER A 60 -25.23 11.53 -0.04
C SER A 60 -25.43 10.17 0.61
N ASN A 61 -24.81 9.11 0.07
CA ASN A 61 -24.97 7.72 0.50
C ASN A 61 -23.59 7.04 0.70
N PRO A 62 -22.72 7.55 1.59
CA PRO A 62 -21.36 7.04 1.75
C PRO A 62 -21.33 5.56 2.19
N GLU A 63 -22.29 5.14 3.02
CA GLU A 63 -22.41 3.75 3.49
C GLU A 63 -22.55 2.75 2.34
N VAL A 64 -23.47 3.02 1.41
CA VAL A 64 -23.73 2.15 0.25
C VAL A 64 -22.58 2.22 -0.76
N TYR A 65 -22.10 3.44 -1.03
CA TYR A 65 -21.05 3.68 -2.02
C TYR A 65 -19.73 3.01 -1.62
N TRP A 66 -19.22 3.28 -0.42
CA TRP A 66 -17.91 2.77 -0.01
C TRP A 66 -17.93 1.27 0.25
N LYS A 67 -19.03 0.71 0.77
CA LYS A 67 -19.20 -0.75 0.85
C LYS A 67 -19.04 -1.37 -0.54
N THR A 68 -19.70 -0.81 -1.54
CA THR A 68 -19.54 -1.25 -2.93
C THR A 68 -18.11 -1.13 -3.44
N VAL A 69 -17.43 -0.02 -3.16
CA VAL A 69 -16.04 0.20 -3.59
C VAL A 69 -15.11 -0.85 -2.95
N LEU A 70 -15.26 -1.13 -1.66
CA LEU A 70 -14.49 -2.14 -0.95
C LEU A 70 -14.73 -3.55 -1.52
N ASP A 71 -15.98 -3.87 -1.85
CA ASP A 71 -16.34 -5.14 -2.49
C ASP A 71 -15.72 -5.29 -3.89
N GLU A 72 -15.77 -4.23 -4.71
CA GLU A 72 -15.19 -4.21 -6.07
C GLU A 72 -13.65 -4.29 -6.06
N MET A 73 -13.03 -3.74 -5.02
CA MET A 73 -11.59 -3.89 -4.73
C MET A 73 -11.24 -5.25 -4.12
N CYS A 74 -12.23 -6.08 -3.80
CA CYS A 74 -12.06 -7.38 -3.16
C CYS A 74 -11.30 -7.28 -1.82
N VAL A 75 -11.61 -6.26 -1.00
CA VAL A 75 -11.01 -6.11 0.32
C VAL A 75 -11.59 -7.17 1.27
N ASP A 76 -10.71 -8.06 1.75
CA ASP A 76 -10.99 -9.09 2.73
C ASP A 76 -10.81 -8.56 4.16
N PHE A 77 -11.91 -8.54 4.90
CA PHE A 77 -11.96 -8.18 6.31
C PHE A 77 -12.01 -9.45 7.15
N SER A 78 -11.16 -9.53 8.16
CA SER A 78 -11.25 -10.60 9.17
C SER A 78 -12.46 -10.39 10.09
N VAL A 79 -12.80 -9.13 10.36
CA VAL A 79 -14.07 -8.71 10.96
C VAL A 79 -14.60 -7.56 10.12
N PRO A 80 -15.80 -7.67 9.53
CA PRO A 80 -16.37 -6.60 8.71
C PRO A 80 -16.68 -5.36 9.56
N PRO A 81 -16.70 -4.15 8.97
CA PRO A 81 -17.11 -2.94 9.67
C PRO A 81 -18.58 -2.98 10.10
N ASP A 82 -18.87 -2.47 11.29
CA ASP A 82 -20.24 -2.21 11.76
C ASP A 82 -20.88 -1.04 11.00
N CYS A 83 -20.05 -0.07 10.61
CA CYS A 83 -20.43 1.12 9.86
C CYS A 83 -19.23 1.64 9.04
N ILE A 84 -19.48 2.12 7.83
CA ILE A 84 -18.44 2.68 6.96
C ILE A 84 -17.94 4.01 7.50
N LEU A 85 -18.83 4.94 7.83
CA LEU A 85 -18.48 6.28 8.29
C LEU A 85 -19.41 6.72 9.41
N GLN A 86 -18.89 6.75 10.63
CA GLN A 86 -19.60 7.31 11.75
C GLN A 86 -19.50 8.83 11.71
N SER A 87 -20.65 9.51 11.58
CA SER A 87 -20.73 10.97 11.67
C SER A 87 -20.24 11.43 13.05
N PRO A 88 -19.54 12.58 13.14
CA PRO A 88 -19.23 13.18 14.42
C PRO A 88 -20.53 13.43 15.18
N SER A 89 -20.65 12.89 16.40
CA SER A 89 -21.78 13.21 17.26
C SER A 89 -21.71 14.70 17.66
N GLU A 90 -22.85 15.38 17.75
CA GLU A 90 -22.94 16.76 18.27
C GLU A 90 -22.30 16.95 19.66
N TYR A 91 -22.10 15.85 20.40
CA TYR A 91 -21.52 15.81 21.75
C TYR A 91 -20.04 15.46 21.82
N SER A 92 -19.37 15.16 20.70
CA SER A 92 -17.92 14.96 20.72
C SER A 92 -17.24 16.31 20.60
N HIS A 93 -16.85 16.90 21.74
CA HIS A 93 -15.98 18.08 21.84
C HIS A 93 -14.57 17.88 21.26
N ILE A 94 -14.38 16.91 20.36
CA ILE A 94 -13.12 16.67 19.68
C ILE A 94 -13.05 17.65 18.52
N SER A 95 -12.26 18.69 18.71
CA SER A 95 -11.86 19.72 17.76
C SER A 95 -10.99 19.18 16.61
N ASN A 96 -11.33 18.01 16.04
CA ASN A 96 -10.67 17.46 14.86
C ASN A 96 -11.65 17.41 13.69
N PRO A 97 -11.27 17.87 12.48
CA PRO A 97 -12.03 17.57 11.28
C PRO A 97 -11.89 16.07 11.00
N GLY A 98 -12.81 15.22 11.46
CA GLY A 98 -12.70 13.79 11.19
C GLY A 98 -13.87 12.93 11.66
N GLY A 99 -14.42 12.13 10.74
CA GLY A 99 -15.31 11.01 11.05
C GLY A 99 -14.51 9.72 11.29
N LYS A 100 -15.09 8.76 12.02
CA LYS A 100 -14.47 7.44 12.22
C LYS A 100 -14.88 6.51 11.09
N TRP A 101 -13.91 5.99 10.35
CA TRP A 101 -14.13 5.08 9.23
C TRP A 101 -14.01 3.63 9.65
N LEU A 102 -14.83 2.75 9.06
CA LEU A 102 -14.79 1.29 9.19
C LEU A 102 -14.77 0.83 10.66
N THR A 103 -15.66 1.40 11.47
CA THR A 103 -15.68 1.13 12.92
C THR A 103 -15.93 -0.35 13.19
N GLY A 104 -15.18 -0.92 14.13
CA GLY A 104 -15.29 -2.35 14.48
C GLY A 104 -14.58 -3.29 13.51
N ALA A 105 -14.11 -2.80 12.35
CA ALA A 105 -13.46 -3.64 11.36
C ALA A 105 -12.06 -4.07 11.79
N PHE A 106 -11.70 -5.30 11.42
CA PHE A 106 -10.33 -5.81 11.49
C PHE A 106 -9.88 -6.22 10.10
N VAL A 107 -8.83 -5.58 9.61
CA VAL A 107 -8.26 -5.81 8.27
C VAL A 107 -6.75 -5.77 8.35
N ASN A 108 -6.08 -6.62 7.58
CA ASN A 108 -4.65 -6.51 7.32
C ASN A 108 -4.46 -6.14 5.84
N PRO A 109 -4.00 -4.92 5.51
CA PRO A 109 -3.86 -4.49 4.12
C PRO A 109 -2.73 -5.24 3.40
N ALA A 110 -1.64 -5.60 4.09
CA ALA A 110 -0.58 -6.41 3.48
C ALA A 110 -1.08 -7.80 3.12
N LYS A 111 -1.90 -8.43 3.98
CA LYS A 111 -2.56 -9.71 3.67
C LYS A 111 -3.42 -9.58 2.41
N ASN A 112 -4.20 -8.51 2.27
CA ASN A 112 -5.01 -8.23 1.09
C ASN A 112 -4.17 -8.13 -0.20
N CYS A 113 -2.98 -7.53 -0.13
CA CYS A 113 -2.06 -7.44 -1.26
C CYS A 113 -1.46 -8.80 -1.65
N LEU A 114 -1.36 -9.72 -0.70
CA LEU A 114 -0.67 -10.99 -0.85
C LEU A 114 -1.60 -12.13 -1.23
N VAL A 115 -2.89 -12.09 -0.94
CA VAL A 115 -3.80 -13.21 -1.23
C VAL A 115 -4.24 -13.27 -2.70
N VAL A 116 -4.50 -14.49 -3.16
CA VAL A 116 -5.22 -14.75 -4.42
C VAL A 116 -6.63 -14.18 -4.32
N ASN A 117 -7.12 -13.60 -5.41
CA ASN A 117 -8.50 -13.13 -5.50
C ASN A 117 -9.05 -13.36 -6.91
N ARG A 118 -10.26 -12.88 -7.17
CA ARG A 118 -10.97 -13.08 -8.45
C ARG A 118 -10.21 -12.56 -9.68
N LYS A 119 -9.24 -11.67 -9.47
CA LYS A 119 -8.46 -10.98 -10.50
C LYS A 119 -6.98 -11.42 -10.52
N ARG A 120 -6.53 -12.23 -9.57
CA ARG A 120 -5.10 -12.53 -9.39
C ARG A 120 -4.84 -13.98 -8.98
N SER A 121 -3.94 -14.65 -9.67
CA SER A 121 -3.42 -15.99 -9.39
C SER A 121 -2.04 -15.96 -8.71
N LEU A 122 -1.56 -17.11 -8.23
CA LEU A 122 -0.23 -17.23 -7.62
C LEU A 122 0.92 -17.03 -8.63
N ASP A 123 0.69 -17.38 -9.89
CA ASP A 123 1.70 -17.35 -10.95
C ASP A 123 1.77 -15.98 -11.65
N ASP A 124 0.87 -15.05 -11.29
CA ASP A 124 0.86 -13.71 -11.85
C ASP A 124 2.10 -12.92 -11.41
N THR A 125 2.76 -12.27 -12.36
CA THR A 125 3.82 -11.31 -12.06
C THR A 125 3.26 -10.07 -11.36
N VAL A 126 3.72 -9.80 -10.14
CA VAL A 126 3.24 -8.70 -9.29
C VAL A 126 4.28 -7.60 -9.06
N ILE A 127 5.56 -7.91 -9.21
CA ILE A 127 6.64 -6.91 -9.16
C ILE A 127 7.50 -7.08 -10.41
N ARG A 128 7.84 -5.95 -11.03
CA ARG A 128 8.84 -5.87 -12.10
C ARG A 128 9.82 -4.78 -11.72
N TRP A 129 11.11 -5.06 -11.82
CA TRP A 129 12.14 -4.10 -11.45
C TRP A 129 13.39 -4.27 -12.30
N ARG A 130 14.23 -3.26 -12.21
CA ARG A 130 15.58 -3.24 -12.76
C ARG A 130 16.44 -2.52 -11.74
N ASP A 131 17.64 -3.04 -11.53
CA ASP A 131 18.60 -2.41 -10.63
C ASP A 131 19.29 -1.24 -11.34
N GLU A 132 19.67 -0.23 -10.59
CA GLU A 132 20.36 0.93 -11.14
C GLU A 132 21.69 0.50 -11.79
N GLY A 133 21.94 0.95 -13.03
CA GLY A 133 23.11 0.54 -13.82
C GLY A 133 22.89 -0.66 -14.73
N ASP A 134 21.77 -1.39 -14.58
CA ASP A 134 21.44 -2.58 -15.38
C ASP A 134 20.53 -2.24 -16.60
N ASP A 135 20.70 -1.06 -17.22
CA ASP A 135 19.80 -0.55 -18.26
C ASP A 135 19.69 -1.45 -19.50
N ASP A 136 20.79 -2.12 -19.83
CA ASP A 136 20.89 -3.05 -20.96
C ASP A 136 20.44 -4.48 -20.60
N LEU A 137 20.17 -4.76 -19.32
CA LEU A 137 19.74 -6.09 -18.89
C LEU A 137 18.20 -6.25 -18.94
N PRO A 138 17.73 -7.51 -19.10
CA PRO A 138 16.30 -7.80 -19.04
C PRO A 138 15.69 -7.36 -17.70
N VAL A 139 14.45 -6.86 -17.78
CA VAL A 139 13.67 -6.50 -16.58
C VAL A 139 13.41 -7.76 -15.76
N LYS A 140 13.76 -7.73 -14.48
CA LYS A 140 13.49 -8.80 -13.52
C LYS A 140 12.01 -8.79 -13.13
N SER A 141 11.48 -9.94 -12.73
CA SER A 141 10.08 -10.10 -12.34
C SER A 141 9.94 -11.07 -11.18
N MET A 142 8.89 -10.87 -10.38
CA MET A 142 8.54 -11.71 -9.24
C MET A 142 7.04 -11.99 -9.28
N THR A 143 6.70 -13.26 -9.14
CA THR A 143 5.34 -13.77 -9.06
C THR A 143 4.72 -13.51 -7.68
N LEU A 144 3.39 -13.60 -7.57
CA LEU A 144 2.71 -13.46 -6.29
C LEU A 144 3.19 -14.52 -5.28
N LYS A 145 3.42 -15.76 -5.75
CA LYS A 145 3.91 -16.86 -4.91
C LYS A 145 5.28 -16.56 -4.30
N GLU A 146 6.21 -16.05 -5.10
CA GLU A 146 7.54 -15.67 -4.64
C GLU A 146 7.45 -14.50 -3.64
N LEU A 147 6.67 -13.46 -3.98
CA LEU A 147 6.46 -12.33 -3.08
C LEU A 147 5.85 -12.76 -1.74
N GLN A 148 4.83 -13.63 -1.76
CA GLN A 148 4.26 -14.21 -0.54
C GLN A 148 5.32 -14.91 0.30
N THR A 149 6.15 -15.77 -0.33
CA THR A 149 7.16 -16.55 0.37
C THR A 149 8.15 -15.63 1.09
N GLU A 150 8.71 -14.65 0.37
CA GLU A 150 9.67 -13.69 0.92
C GLU A 150 9.06 -12.84 2.04
N VAL A 151 7.84 -12.35 1.85
CA VAL A 151 7.16 -11.52 2.86
C VAL A 151 6.87 -12.31 4.13
N TRP A 152 6.44 -13.57 4.02
CA TRP A 152 6.20 -14.42 5.18
C TRP A 152 7.48 -14.74 5.95
N LEU A 153 8.58 -15.01 5.23
CA LEU A 153 9.88 -15.24 5.85
C LEU A 153 10.33 -14.03 6.67
N VAL A 154 10.25 -12.81 6.10
CA VAL A 154 10.61 -11.59 6.81
C VAL A 154 9.65 -11.31 7.98
N ALA A 155 8.35 -11.55 7.82
CA ALA A 155 7.39 -11.36 8.90
C ALA A 155 7.67 -12.28 10.10
N HIS A 156 8.00 -13.56 9.85
CA HIS A 156 8.40 -14.49 10.90
C HIS A 156 9.74 -14.12 11.54
N ALA A 157 10.69 -13.62 10.77
CA ALA A 157 11.95 -13.11 11.31
C ALA A 157 11.74 -11.90 12.23
N LEU A 158 10.79 -11.01 11.90
CA LEU A 158 10.41 -9.88 12.75
C LEU A 158 9.76 -10.33 14.06
N ASP A 159 8.89 -11.34 14.03
CA ASP A 159 8.31 -11.92 15.25
C ASP A 159 9.39 -12.49 16.19
N ALA A 160 10.48 -13.03 15.64
CA ALA A 160 11.60 -13.55 16.43
C ALA A 160 12.39 -12.45 17.17
N LEU A 161 12.23 -11.17 16.82
CA LEU A 161 12.83 -10.06 17.56
C LEU A 161 12.19 -9.81 18.93
N GLY A 162 10.99 -10.38 19.18
CA GLY A 162 10.29 -10.22 20.45
C GLY A 162 9.83 -8.79 20.74
N LEU A 163 9.60 -7.98 19.70
CA LEU A 163 9.06 -6.63 19.84
C LEU A 163 7.54 -6.67 20.09
N ASP A 164 7.04 -5.69 20.84
CA ASP A 164 5.59 -5.56 21.04
C ASP A 164 4.88 -5.24 19.72
N ARG A 165 3.71 -5.85 19.48
CA ARG A 165 2.86 -5.50 18.33
C ARG A 165 2.53 -4.01 18.33
N GLY A 166 2.55 -3.40 17.16
CA GLY A 166 2.40 -1.95 17.01
C GLY A 166 3.69 -1.16 17.23
N SER A 167 4.81 -1.80 17.58
CA SER A 167 6.12 -1.15 17.60
C SER A 167 6.46 -0.56 16.23
N ALA A 168 7.10 0.61 16.24
CA ALA A 168 7.59 1.26 15.05
C ALA A 168 8.88 0.61 14.55
N ILE A 169 8.92 0.27 13.25
CA ILE A 169 10.08 -0.25 12.55
C ILE A 169 10.40 0.69 11.39
N ALA A 170 11.59 1.25 11.41
CA ALA A 170 12.06 2.14 10.37
C ALA A 170 12.61 1.36 9.16
N ILE A 171 12.42 1.94 7.99
CA ILE A 171 12.98 1.44 6.73
C ILE A 171 13.73 2.60 6.10
N ASP A 172 15.05 2.49 6.06
CA ASP A 172 15.99 3.44 5.45
C ASP A 172 16.74 2.72 4.32
N MET A 173 16.04 2.55 3.19
CA MET A 173 16.51 1.76 2.06
C MET A 173 16.08 2.40 0.74
N PRO A 174 16.85 2.20 -0.35
CA PRO A 174 16.45 2.61 -1.69
C PRO A 174 15.19 1.89 -2.15
N MET A 175 14.53 2.42 -3.19
CA MET A 175 13.37 1.79 -3.82
C MET A 175 13.78 0.55 -4.64
N ASN A 176 13.98 -0.57 -3.96
CA ASN A 176 14.23 -1.88 -4.55
C ASN A 176 13.17 -2.91 -4.13
N VAL A 177 13.24 -4.11 -4.70
CA VAL A 177 12.29 -5.20 -4.42
C VAL A 177 12.25 -5.60 -2.94
N TYR A 178 13.40 -5.55 -2.24
CA TYR A 178 13.49 -5.90 -0.83
C TYR A 178 12.78 -4.89 0.06
N SER A 179 12.84 -3.60 -0.25
CA SER A 179 12.09 -2.55 0.47
C SER A 179 10.59 -2.79 0.41
N VAL A 180 10.07 -3.28 -0.74
CA VAL A 180 8.66 -3.66 -0.88
C VAL A 180 8.32 -4.87 0.00
N ILE A 181 9.18 -5.90 -0.02
CA ILE A 181 9.02 -7.11 0.79
C ILE A 181 8.99 -6.74 2.29
N ILE A 182 9.98 -5.96 2.75
CA ILE A 182 10.11 -5.55 4.15
C ILE A 182 8.91 -4.70 4.60
N TYR A 183 8.46 -3.77 3.74
CA TYR A 183 7.29 -2.95 4.03
C TYR A 183 6.05 -3.84 4.26
N LEU A 184 5.77 -4.74 3.31
CA LEU A 184 4.61 -5.64 3.41
C LEU A 184 4.74 -6.58 4.61
N ALA A 185 5.93 -7.11 4.89
CA ALA A 185 6.19 -7.99 6.03
C ALA A 185 5.97 -7.28 7.37
N THR A 186 6.45 -6.05 7.51
CA THR A 186 6.29 -5.23 8.71
C THR A 186 4.80 -4.98 9.01
N VAL A 187 4.03 -4.60 7.98
CA VAL A 187 2.58 -4.42 8.09
C VAL A 187 1.85 -5.74 8.35
N LEU A 188 2.28 -6.83 7.70
CA LEU A 188 1.70 -8.16 7.89
C LEU A 188 1.84 -8.65 9.33
N ALA A 189 3.02 -8.47 9.94
CA ALA A 189 3.30 -8.84 11.32
C ALA A 189 2.63 -7.91 12.36
N GLY A 190 2.03 -6.80 11.92
CA GLY A 190 1.31 -5.87 12.79
C GLY A 190 2.18 -4.81 13.46
N TYR A 191 3.32 -4.48 12.85
CA TYR A 191 4.18 -3.36 13.24
C TYR A 191 3.85 -2.09 12.44
N VAL A 192 4.31 -0.94 12.92
CA VAL A 192 4.14 0.35 12.26
C VAL A 192 5.36 0.65 11.41
N VAL A 193 5.17 0.87 10.11
CA VAL A 193 6.28 1.23 9.21
C VAL A 193 6.61 2.72 9.34
N VAL A 194 7.90 3.01 9.51
CA VAL A 194 8.46 4.37 9.43
C VAL A 194 9.39 4.45 8.23
N SER A 195 8.88 4.87 7.07
CA SER A 195 9.71 5.02 5.87
C SER A 195 10.57 6.28 5.95
N ILE A 196 11.88 6.13 5.79
CA ILE A 196 12.87 7.19 5.76
C ILE A 196 13.54 7.17 4.39
N ALA A 197 13.69 8.34 3.77
CA ALA A 197 14.39 8.43 2.50
C ALA A 197 15.89 8.19 2.70
N ASP A 198 16.45 7.29 1.91
CA ASP A 198 17.86 6.89 1.92
C ASP A 198 18.82 8.01 1.50
N SER A 199 18.30 9.07 0.89
CA SER A 199 19.04 10.29 0.54
C SER A 199 19.27 11.25 1.72
N PHE A 200 18.70 10.98 2.90
CA PHE A 200 18.86 11.88 4.04
C PHE A 200 20.22 11.76 4.73
N ALA A 201 20.69 12.89 5.24
CA ALA A 201 21.88 12.94 6.07
C ALA A 201 21.63 12.24 7.43
N PRO A 202 22.66 11.70 8.10
CA PRO A 202 22.49 11.00 9.37
C PRO A 202 21.70 11.75 10.47
N PRO A 203 21.84 13.08 10.64
CA PRO A 203 21.02 13.83 11.62
C PRO A 203 19.52 13.81 11.31
N GLU A 204 19.15 13.80 10.02
CA GLU A 204 17.77 13.77 9.56
C GLU A 204 17.13 12.38 9.77
N ILE A 205 17.92 11.33 9.55
CA ILE A 205 17.53 9.94 9.86
C ILE A 205 17.33 9.81 11.38
N SER A 206 18.31 10.25 12.18
CA SER A 206 18.24 10.21 13.65
C SER A 206 17.00 10.91 14.20
N THR A 207 16.65 12.07 13.65
CA THR A 207 15.47 12.85 14.06
C THR A 207 14.18 12.07 13.83
N ARG A 208 14.04 11.38 12.68
CA ARG A 208 12.86 10.56 12.37
C ARG A 208 12.76 9.32 13.24
N LEU A 209 13.89 8.67 13.51
CA LEU A 209 13.93 7.53 14.44
C LEU A 209 13.49 7.93 15.86
N LYS A 210 13.90 9.11 16.33
CA LYS A 210 13.51 9.64 17.64
C LYS A 210 12.03 10.00 17.71
N ILE A 211 11.52 10.74 16.71
CA ILE A 211 10.11 11.18 16.69
C ILE A 211 9.15 9.99 16.59
N SER A 212 9.54 8.95 15.86
CA SER A 212 8.71 7.74 15.69
C SER A 212 8.90 6.70 16.79
N GLU A 213 9.86 6.90 17.71
CA GLU A 213 10.23 5.93 18.73
C GLU A 213 10.53 4.53 18.15
N ALA A 214 11.16 4.50 16.97
CA ALA A 214 11.46 3.26 16.27
C ALA A 214 12.27 2.29 17.14
N LYS A 215 11.82 1.04 17.21
CA LYS A 215 12.47 -0.05 17.96
C LYS A 215 13.45 -0.83 17.11
N ALA A 216 13.25 -0.83 15.80
CA ALA A 216 14.19 -1.40 14.86
C ALA A 216 14.31 -0.56 13.59
N ILE A 217 15.39 -0.75 12.84
CA ILE A 217 15.61 -0.14 11.52
C ILE A 217 16.16 -1.17 10.54
N PHE A 218 15.55 -1.24 9.35
CA PHE A 218 16.12 -1.87 8.16
C PHE A 218 16.95 -0.85 7.39
N THR A 219 18.18 -1.21 7.04
CA THR A 219 19.01 -0.39 6.14
C THR A 219 19.94 -1.27 5.29
N ARG A 220 20.50 -0.68 4.23
CA ARG A 220 21.45 -1.33 3.33
C ARG A 220 22.88 -0.94 3.70
N VAL A 221 23.79 -1.91 3.70
CA VAL A 221 25.23 -1.62 3.75
C VAL A 221 25.73 -1.40 2.33
N VAL A 222 26.40 -0.27 2.09
CA VAL A 222 27.17 -0.01 0.87
C VAL A 222 28.65 -0.07 1.23
N PHE A 223 29.35 -1.10 0.75
CA PHE A 223 30.79 -1.21 0.95
C PHE A 223 31.54 -0.39 -0.13
N PRO A 224 32.63 0.32 0.23
CA PRO A 224 33.51 0.92 -0.76
C PRO A 224 34.17 -0.16 -1.65
N CYS A 225 34.40 0.16 -2.92
CA CYS A 225 34.64 -0.75 -4.05
C CYS A 225 35.71 -1.86 -3.89
N SER A 226 36.56 -1.85 -2.86
CA SER A 226 37.59 -2.88 -2.64
C SER A 226 37.07 -4.19 -2.05
N PHE A 227 35.83 -4.23 -1.54
CA PHE A 227 35.20 -5.44 -0.96
C PHE A 227 33.91 -5.86 -1.68
N GLN A 228 33.64 -5.28 -2.85
CA GLN A 228 32.34 -5.38 -3.54
C GLN A 228 31.96 -6.80 -3.96
N GLN A 229 32.92 -7.70 -4.13
CA GLN A 229 32.68 -9.06 -4.63
C GLN A 229 32.10 -10.08 -3.63
N ILE A 230 31.91 -9.74 -2.34
CA ILE A 230 31.55 -10.76 -1.34
C ILE A 230 30.13 -10.58 -0.76
N MET A 231 29.53 -9.39 -0.73
CA MET A 231 28.26 -9.15 -0.01
C MET A 231 27.36 -8.09 -0.68
N GLU A 232 26.97 -8.26 -1.95
CA GLU A 232 26.25 -7.20 -2.70
C GLU A 232 24.85 -6.83 -2.18
N HIS A 233 24.22 -7.68 -1.33
CA HIS A 233 22.86 -7.44 -0.85
C HIS A 233 22.65 -7.83 0.62
N LEU A 234 23.46 -7.26 1.53
CA LEU A 234 23.21 -7.44 2.95
C LEU A 234 22.19 -6.41 3.46
N ILE A 235 21.05 -6.93 3.94
CA ILE A 235 20.02 -6.18 4.64
C ILE A 235 20.31 -6.33 6.13
N LEU A 236 20.40 -5.22 6.85
CA LEU A 236 20.63 -5.23 8.30
C LEU A 236 19.39 -4.78 9.04
N VAL A 237 19.09 -5.49 10.12
CA VAL A 237 18.11 -5.08 11.12
C VAL A 237 18.85 -4.70 12.38
N PHE A 238 18.72 -3.44 12.79
CA PHE A 238 19.27 -2.99 14.07
C PHE A 238 18.13 -2.83 15.05
N THR A 239 18.26 -3.39 16.25
CA THR A 239 17.36 -3.09 17.36
C THR A 239 17.91 -1.89 18.13
N ILE A 240 17.08 -0.89 18.36
CA ILE A 240 17.43 0.35 19.05
C ILE A 240 17.12 0.16 20.54
N SER A 241 18.14 -0.15 21.35
CA SER A 241 18.04 -0.12 22.82
C SER A 241 18.51 1.24 23.35
N SER A 242 18.07 1.65 24.55
CA SER A 242 18.23 3.04 25.03
C SER A 242 19.67 3.53 25.20
N GLU A 243 20.68 2.69 24.99
CA GLU A 243 22.09 3.09 25.03
C GLU A 243 22.96 2.51 23.89
N TYR A 244 22.48 1.53 23.11
CA TYR A 244 23.26 0.90 22.03
C TYR A 244 22.38 0.39 20.87
N LEU A 245 22.86 0.56 19.64
CA LEU A 245 22.40 -0.18 18.46
C LEU A 245 22.94 -1.61 18.55
N GLN A 246 22.09 -2.57 18.89
CA GLN A 246 22.45 -3.99 18.78
C GLN A 246 22.19 -4.45 17.34
N LEU A 247 23.19 -5.11 16.76
CA LEU A 247 23.20 -5.48 15.35
C LEU A 247 22.70 -6.92 15.20
N VAL A 248 21.55 -7.10 14.56
CA VAL A 248 20.98 -8.42 14.26
C VAL A 248 21.11 -8.63 12.74
N PHE A 249 22.01 -9.52 12.35
CA PHE A 249 22.23 -9.84 10.93
C PHE A 249 21.11 -10.75 10.42
N PHE A 250 20.31 -10.26 9.46
CA PHE A 250 19.41 -11.10 8.66
C PHE A 250 19.87 -11.10 7.21
N ALA A 251 20.68 -12.08 6.83
CA ALA A 251 21.00 -12.29 5.43
C ALA A 251 19.83 -13.00 4.74
N ALA A 252 18.95 -12.22 4.11
CA ALA A 252 17.84 -12.73 3.30
C ALA A 252 18.32 -13.73 2.21
N HIS A 253 19.57 -13.60 1.74
CA HIS A 253 20.19 -14.54 0.79
C HIS A 253 20.99 -15.69 1.43
N ALA A 254 21.36 -15.63 2.72
CA ALA A 254 22.14 -16.72 3.34
C ALA A 254 21.25 -17.80 3.99
N LEU A 255 19.99 -17.50 4.30
CA LEU A 255 19.05 -18.53 4.77
C LEU A 255 18.55 -19.45 3.65
N ILE A 256 18.59 -19.00 2.39
CA ILE A 256 18.17 -19.78 1.21
C ILE A 256 19.21 -20.87 0.86
N MET A 257 20.42 -20.82 1.41
CA MET A 257 21.51 -21.78 1.14
C MET A 257 21.83 -22.73 2.31
N LEU A 258 21.01 -22.76 3.37
CA LEU A 258 21.21 -23.65 4.54
C LEU A 258 20.02 -24.55 4.89
N THR A 259 19.25 -24.94 3.87
CA THR A 259 18.38 -26.13 3.88
C THR A 259 18.63 -26.95 2.64
#